data_AF-A0A847J7A5-F1
#
_entry.id   AF-A0A847J7A5-F1
#
_cell.length_a   1.000
_cell.length_b   1.000
_cell.length_c   1.000
_cell.angle_alpha   90.00
_cell.angle_beta   90.00
_cell.angle_gamma   90.00
#
_symmetry.space_group_name_H-M   'P 1'
#
loop_
_entity.id
_entity.type
_entity.pdbx_description
1 polymer ?
#
loop_
_entity_poly.entity_id
_entity_poly.type
_entity_poly.pdbx_seq_one_letter_code
_entity_poly.pdbx_strand_id
1 'polypeptide(L)' 'MNHEGYVATLEIDDEAGIIHGRVVNARVVLTFEGNTVAELWEAFTDTIADYHDWCRARGVEQEKLH' A
#
# COMPACT_ATOMS: atom_id res chain seq x y z
N MET A 1 -6.64 -5.85 -2.30
CA MET A 1 -5.98 -6.61 -1.20
C MET A 1 -6.36 -6.00 0.14
N ASN A 2 -6.24 -6.74 1.24
CA ASN A 2 -6.52 -6.22 2.59
C ASN A 2 -5.45 -6.71 3.58
N HIS A 3 -4.85 -5.79 4.32
CA HIS A 3 -3.82 -6.07 5.33
C HIS A 3 -3.91 -5.07 6.47
N GLU A 4 -3.96 -5.55 7.71
CA GLU A 4 -4.11 -4.71 8.92
C GLU A 4 -5.26 -3.69 8.83
N GLY A 5 -6.32 -3.98 8.07
CA GLY A 5 -7.44 -3.04 7.86
C GLY A 5 -7.19 -1.94 6.82
N TYR A 6 -6.03 -1.91 6.17
CA TYR A 6 -5.82 -1.16 4.94
C TYR A 6 -6.34 -1.94 3.74
N VAL A 7 -6.94 -1.22 2.80
CA VAL A 7 -7.53 -1.76 1.58
C VAL A 7 -6.80 -1.18 0.38
N ALA A 8 -6.38 -2.04 -0.54
CA ALA A 8 -5.74 -1.66 -1.77
C ALA A 8 -6.51 -2.11 -3.01
N THR A 9 -6.58 -1.25 -4.03
CA THR A 9 -7.00 -1.58 -5.39
C THR A 9 -5.79 -1.94 -6.23
N LEU A 10 -5.98 -2.83 -7.21
CA LEU A 10 -4.94 -3.27 -8.13
C LEU A 10 -5.36 -2.96 -9.57
N GLU A 11 -4.44 -2.45 -10.36
CA GLU A 11 -4.59 -2.13 -11.77
C GLU A 11 -3.41 -2.73 -12.53
N ILE A 12 -3.63 -3.24 -13.74
CA ILE A 12 -2.54 -3.72 -14.60
C ILE A 12 -2.07 -2.52 -15.43
N ASP A 13 -0.79 -2.22 -15.37
CA ASP A 13 -0.13 -1.31 -16.29
C ASP A 13 0.44 -2.16 -17.43
N ASP A 14 -0.23 -2.12 -18.58
CA ASP A 14 0.09 -2.94 -19.75
C ASP A 14 1.31 -2.42 -20.54
N GLU A 15 1.62 -1.12 -20.43
CA GLU A 15 2.81 -0.52 -21.03
C GLU A 15 4.07 -0.92 -20.23
N ALA A 16 3.99 -0.88 -18.91
CA ALA A 16 5.09 -1.28 -18.02
C ALA A 16 5.17 -2.79 -17.77
N GLY A 17 4.08 -3.53 -18.00
CA GLY A 17 4.01 -4.99 -17.79
C GLY A 17 3.98 -5.39 -16.31
N ILE A 18 3.44 -4.52 -15.45
CA ILE A 18 3.38 -4.70 -13.99
C ILE A 18 1.96 -4.55 -13.47
N ILE A 19 1.75 -4.94 -12.21
CA ILE A 19 0.53 -4.65 -11.48
C ILE A 19 0.83 -3.50 -10.53
N HIS A 20 0.08 -2.41 -10.65
CA HIS A 20 0.13 -1.27 -9.77
C HIS A 20 -0.92 -1.40 -8.66
N GLY A 21 -0.52 -1.18 -7.42
CA GLY A 21 -1.36 -1.19 -6.25
C GLY A 21 -1.46 0.17 -5.60
N ARG A 22 -2.67 0.55 -5.16
CA ARG A 22 -2.90 1.80 -4.42
C ARG A 22 -3.77 1.55 -3.20
N VAL A 23 -3.33 2.04 -2.04
CA VAL A 23 -4.12 2.01 -0.79
C VAL A 23 -5.18 3.10 -0.85
N VAL A 24 -6.45 2.74 -0.66
CA VAL A 24 -7.59 3.65 -0.88
C VAL A 24 -8.19 4.22 0.40
N ASN A 25 -7.83 3.67 1.56
CA ASN A 25 -8.33 4.10 2.87
C ASN A 25 -7.23 4.64 3.80
N ALA A 26 -6.15 5.17 3.22
CA ALA A 26 -5.08 5.89 3.91
C ALA A 26 -5.21 7.41 3.67
N ARG A 27 -4.75 8.23 4.62
CA ARG A 27 -4.75 9.71 4.49
C ARG A 27 -3.71 10.24 3.51
N VAL A 28 -2.73 9.42 3.17
CA VAL A 28 -1.66 9.75 2.22
C VAL A 28 -1.74 8.78 1.04
N VAL A 29 -1.15 9.18 -0.07
CA VAL A 29 -1.02 8.28 -1.23
C VAL A 29 0.05 7.24 -0.90
N LEU A 30 -0.36 5.99 -0.80
CA LEU A 30 0.53 4.84 -0.69
C LEU A 30 0.32 3.98 -1.94
N THR A 31 1.42 3.72 -2.65
CA THR A 31 1.44 2.93 -3.88
C THR A 31 2.54 1.90 -3.81
N PHE A 32 2.32 0.76 -4.46
CA PHE A 32 3.26 -0.34 -4.56
C PHE A 32 3.09 -1.03 -5.92
N GLU A 33 4.04 -1.85 -6.31
CA GLU A 33 4.00 -2.55 -7.60
C GLU A 33 4.63 -3.93 -7.50
N GLY A 34 4.29 -4.79 -8.45
CA GLY A 34 4.85 -6.13 -8.54
C GLY A 34 4.42 -6.85 -9.81
N ASN A 35 5.17 -7.87 -10.20
CA ASN A 35 4.91 -8.69 -11.39
C ASN A 35 4.03 -9.89 -11.08
N THR A 36 3.97 -10.29 -9.81
CA THR A 36 3.20 -11.43 -9.34
C THR A 36 2.36 -11.05 -8.13
N VAL A 37 1.31 -11.84 -7.86
CA VAL A 37 0.48 -11.66 -6.67
C VAL A 37 1.32 -11.80 -5.37
N ALA A 38 2.36 -12.63 -5.38
CA ALA A 38 3.24 -12.79 -4.22
C ALA A 38 4.07 -11.52 -3.97
N GLU A 39 4.68 -10.96 -5.01
CA GLU A 39 5.43 -9.69 -4.94
C GLU A 39 4.53 -8.55 -4.48
N LEU A 40 3.28 -8.49 -4.96
CA LEU A 40 2.31 -7.49 -4.50
C LEU A 40 2.01 -7.61 -3.00
N TRP A 41 1.92 -8.82 -2.45
CA TRP A 41 1.67 -9.02 -1.02
C TRP A 41 2.84 -8.55 -0.16
N GLU A 42 4.06 -8.85 -0.59
CA GLU A 42 5.28 -8.37 0.06
C GLU A 42 5.35 -6.85 0.00
N ALA A 43 5.29 -6.27 -1.21
CA ALA A 43 5.36 -4.82 -1.42
C ALA A 43 4.24 -4.05 -0.70
N PHE A 44 3.02 -4.62 -0.65
CA PHE A 44 1.91 -4.01 0.08
C PHE A 44 2.16 -4.01 1.60
N THR A 45 2.63 -5.14 2.15
CA THR A 45 2.91 -5.27 3.58
C THR A 45 4.04 -4.33 4.00
N ASP A 46 5.11 -4.26 3.20
CA ASP A 46 6.24 -3.37 3.44
C ASP A 46 5.82 -1.89 3.35
N THR A 47 5.00 -1.53 2.36
CA THR A 47 4.46 -0.17 2.24
C THR A 47 3.65 0.25 3.48
N ILE A 48 2.87 -0.67 4.06
CA ILE A 48 2.11 -0.41 5.28
C ILE A 48 3.05 -0.29 6.48
N ALA A 49 4.05 -1.17 6.62
CA ALA A 49 5.05 -1.11 7.68
C ALA A 49 5.84 0.21 7.65
N ASP A 50 6.29 0.63 6.47
CA ASP A 50 6.99 1.90 6.24
C ASP A 50 6.11 3.09 6.61
N TYR A 51 4.83 3.06 6.26
CA TYR A 51 3.87 4.09 6.65
C TYR A 51 3.73 4.15 8.18
N HIS A 52 3.69 2.99 8.85
CA HIS A 52 3.62 2.94 10.30
C HIS A 52 4.85 3.59 10.95
N ASP A 53 6.06 3.29 10.47
CA ASP A 53 7.31 3.89 10.93
C ASP A 53 7.37 5.39 10.66
N TRP A 54 6.93 5.82 9.47
CA TRP A 54 6.86 7.22 9.11
C TRP A 54 5.96 8.03 10.06
N CYS A 55 4.80 7.47 10.42
CA CYS A 55 3.88 8.07 11.39
C CYS A 55 4.50 8.15 12.79
N ARG A 56 5.11 7.06 13.27
CA ARG A 56 5.79 7.01 14.57
C ARG A 56 6.88 8.07 14.68
N ALA A 57 7.71 8.19 13.65
CA ALA A 57 8.83 9.13 13.61
C ALA A 57 8.39 10.61 13.67
N ARG A 58 7.15 10.91 13.29
CA ARG A 58 6.60 12.28 13.22
C ARG A 58 5.55 12.58 14.28
N GLY A 59 5.21 11.61 15.14
CA GLY A 59 4.12 11.74 16.11
C GLY A 59 2.75 11.95 15.43
N VAL A 60 2.60 11.47 14.20
CA VAL A 60 1.34 11.54 13.44
C VAL A 60 0.52 10.30 13.76
N GLU A 61 -0.75 10.49 14.13
CA GLU A 61 -1.66 9.38 14.36
C GLU A 61 -1.99 8.67 13.03
N GLN A 62 -1.93 7.35 13.05
CA GLN A 62 -2.20 6.49 11.89
C GLN A 62 -3.72 6.37 11.71
N GLU A 63 -4.36 7.42 11.21
CA GLU A 63 -5.79 7.38 10.99
C GLU A 63 -6.12 6.71 9.64
N LYS A 64 -6.67 5.50 9.73
CA LYS A 64 -7.41 4.86 8.64
C LYS A 64 -8.72 5.62 8.43
N LEU A 65 -9.04 5.94 7.18
CA LEU A 65 -10.34 6.55 6.86
C LEU A 65 -11.39 5.43 6.89
N HIS A 66 -12.46 5.64 7.68
CA HIS A 66 -13.53 4.68 7.92
C HIS A 66 -14.34 4.39 6.66
#